data_AF-A0A2E1CZI6-F1
#
_entry.id   AF-A0A2E1CZI6-F1
#
_cell.length_a   1.000
_cell.length_b   1.000
_cell.length_c   1.000
_cell.angle_alpha   90.00
_cell.angle_beta   90.00
_cell.angle_gamma   90.00
#
_symmetry.space_group_name_H-M   'P 1'
#
loop_
_entity.id
_entity.type
_entity.pdbx_description
1 polymer ?
#
loop_
_entity_poly.entity_id
_entity_poly.type
_entity_poly.pdbx_seq_one_letter_code
_entity_poly.pdbx_strand_id
1 'polypeptide(L)'
;MKKLVAKESVRRLQKASWRTFCTGVSVTIEVERDAFVGSSLVLFTLVLAKFFSLYTTINSFVCLSVICENEKLIEWPPMSGTQEYI
;
A
#
# COMPACT_ATOMS: atom_id res chain seq x y z
N MET A 1 -8.94 5.47 12.23
CA MET A 1 -8.15 5.91 11.06
C MET A 1 -8.42 7.39 10.89
N LYS A 2 -7.40 8.26 11.00
CA LYS A 2 -7.59 9.72 10.92
C LYS A 2 -7.58 10.23 9.48
N LYS A 3 -6.72 9.64 8.64
CA LYS A 3 -6.45 10.15 7.30
C LYS A 3 -6.05 9.03 6.35
N LEU A 4 -6.43 9.18 5.09
CA LEU A 4 -5.98 8.34 3.98
C LEU A 4 -5.57 9.25 2.83
N VAL A 5 -4.39 9.00 2.26
CA VAL A 5 -3.87 9.74 1.12
C VAL A 5 -3.37 8.75 0.09
N ALA A 6 -3.86 8.85 -1.14
CA ALA A 6 -3.34 8.10 -2.28
C ALA A 6 -2.53 9.05 -3.17
N LYS A 7 -1.34 8.63 -3.60
CA LYS A 7 -0.50 9.36 -4.54
C LYS A 7 0.04 8.42 -5.60
N GLU A 8 0.16 8.90 -6.81
CA GLU A 8 0.88 8.20 -7.86
C GLU A 8 2.35 8.01 -7.45
N SER A 9 2.89 6.84 -7.77
CA SER A 9 4.24 6.45 -7.41
C SER A 9 4.86 5.64 -8.54
N VAL A 10 6.15 5.84 -8.74
CA VAL A 10 6.95 5.10 -9.71
C VAL A 10 8.00 4.33 -8.95
N ARG A 11 8.08 3.02 -9.15
CA ARG A 11 9.11 2.18 -8.54
C ARG A 11 9.85 1.38 -9.60
N ARG A 12 11.13 1.10 -9.32
CA ARG A 12 11.95 0.25 -10.18
C ARG A 12 11.68 -1.20 -9.84
N LEU A 13 11.34 -2.02 -10.84
CA LEU A 13 11.22 -3.46 -10.66
C LEU A 13 12.62 -4.07 -10.52
N GLN A 14 12.94 -4.65 -9.35
CA GLN A 14 14.25 -5.26 -9.10
C GLN A 14 14.48 -6.55 -9.91
N LYS A 15 13.41 -7.23 -10.37
CA LYS A 15 13.47 -8.57 -10.97
C LYS A 15 13.52 -8.59 -12.51
N ALA A 16 13.30 -7.46 -13.18
CA ALA A 16 13.26 -7.39 -14.63
C ALA A 16 14.58 -6.87 -15.20
N SER A 17 15.11 -7.62 -16.17
CA SER A 17 16.32 -7.28 -16.92
C SER A 17 16.14 -5.89 -17.56
N TRP A 18 16.99 -4.94 -17.14
CA TRP A 18 17.16 -3.59 -17.71
C TRP A 18 15.90 -2.70 -17.80
N ARG A 19 15.82 -1.75 -16.85
CA ARG A 19 15.04 -0.49 -16.92
C ARG A 19 13.51 -0.58 -17.07
N THR A 20 12.85 -1.49 -16.37
CA THR A 20 11.38 -1.39 -16.23
C THR A 20 11.02 -0.65 -14.94
N PHE A 21 10.50 0.56 -15.11
CA PHE A 21 9.76 1.26 -14.06
C PHE A 21 8.32 0.78 -14.11
N CYS A 22 7.74 0.46 -12.97
CA CYS A 22 6.30 0.31 -12.85
C CYS A 22 5.72 1.60 -12.27
N THR A 23 4.54 1.98 -12.76
CA THR A 23 3.70 3.00 -12.15
C THR A 23 2.69 2.33 -11.24
N GLY A 24 2.24 3.05 -10.23
CA GLY A 24 1.33 2.52 -9.24
C GLY A 24 0.86 3.58 -8.27
N VAL A 25 0.19 3.12 -7.22
CA VAL A 25 -0.37 4.00 -6.19
C VAL A 25 0.31 3.70 -4.86
N SER A 26 0.85 4.73 -4.23
CA SER A 26 1.23 4.67 -2.82
C SER A 26 0.07 5.19 -1.98
N VAL A 27 -0.48 4.32 -1.14
CA VAL A 27 -1.52 4.64 -0.18
C VAL A 27 -0.86 4.82 1.18
N THR A 28 -1.13 5.95 1.82
CA THR A 28 -0.67 6.25 3.17
C THR A 28 -1.89 6.40 4.08
N ILE A 29 -1.92 5.61 5.15
CA ILE A 29 -2.95 5.71 6.17
C ILE A 29 -2.36 6.23 7.47
N GLU A 30 -3.05 7.18 8.08
CA GLU A 30 -2.72 7.73 9.38
C GLU A 30 -3.63 7.08 10.43
N VAL A 31 -3.00 6.46 11.41
CA VAL A 31 -3.67 5.70 12.48
C VAL A 31 -3.34 6.30 13.84
N GLU A 32 -4.29 6.19 14.75
CA GLU A 32 -4.09 6.48 16.17
C GLU A 32 -3.78 5.18 16.89
N ARG A 33 -2.69 5.15 17.64
CA ARG A 33 -2.28 3.95 18.40
C ARG A 33 -3.38 3.49 19.37
N ASP A 34 -4.08 4.43 19.97
CA ASP A 34 -5.15 4.17 20.95
C ASP A 34 -6.38 3.48 20.32
N ALA A 35 -6.62 3.69 19.02
CA ALA A 35 -7.74 3.09 18.30
C ALA A 35 -7.57 1.57 18.06
N PHE A 36 -6.40 1.00 18.36
CA PHE A 36 -6.09 -0.41 18.11
C PHE A 36 -5.76 -1.20 19.39
N VAL A 37 -6.00 -0.65 20.57
CA VAL A 37 -5.80 -1.38 21.84
C VAL A 37 -6.67 -2.65 21.85
N GLY A 38 -6.03 -3.82 21.96
CA GLY A 38 -6.71 -5.13 21.92
C GLY A 38 -6.94 -5.71 20.51
N SER A 39 -6.49 -5.05 19.45
CA SER A 39 -6.59 -5.54 18.06
C SER A 39 -5.26 -5.43 17.31
N SER A 40 -5.07 -6.21 16.25
CA SER A 40 -3.82 -6.20 15.48
C SER A 40 -3.86 -5.16 14.35
N LEU A 41 -3.20 -4.02 14.58
CA LEU A 41 -2.93 -3.02 13.53
C LEU A 41 -2.23 -3.64 12.32
N VAL A 42 -1.30 -4.57 12.56
CA VAL A 42 -0.57 -5.27 11.50
C VAL A 42 -1.54 -6.07 10.64
N LEU A 43 -2.44 -6.87 11.24
CA LEU A 43 -3.38 -7.68 10.48
C LEU A 43 -4.37 -6.81 9.70
N PHE A 44 -4.90 -5.77 10.35
CA PHE A 44 -5.81 -4.83 9.70
C PHE A 44 -5.17 -4.19 8.47
N THR A 45 -3.94 -3.71 8.61
CA THR A 45 -3.22 -3.04 7.52
C THR A 45 -2.80 -4.04 6.42
N LEU A 46 -2.48 -5.28 6.76
CA LEU A 46 -2.23 -6.34 5.78
C LEU A 46 -3.47 -6.64 4.93
N VAL A 47 -4.63 -6.79 5.58
CA VAL A 47 -5.91 -7.00 4.89
C VAL A 47 -6.20 -5.81 3.97
N LEU A 48 -5.94 -4.59 4.44
CA LEU A 48 -6.15 -3.38 3.65
C LEU A 48 -5.21 -3.31 2.44
N ALA A 49 -3.93 -3.70 2.59
CA ALA A 49 -2.98 -3.77 1.48
C ALA A 49 -3.45 -4.76 0.40
N LYS A 50 -3.91 -5.94 0.81
CA LYS A 50 -4.47 -6.96 -0.10
C LYS A 50 -5.78 -6.49 -0.74
N PHE A 51 -6.64 -5.81 0.02
CA PHE A 51 -7.86 -5.23 -0.52
C PHE A 51 -7.55 -4.24 -1.64
N PHE A 52 -6.62 -3.32 -1.44
CA PHE A 52 -6.25 -2.36 -2.49
C PHE A 52 -5.65 -3.02 -3.73
N SER A 53 -4.92 -4.13 -3.59
CA SER A 53 -4.38 -4.83 -4.75
C SER A 53 -5.46 -5.46 -5.63
N LEU A 54 -6.64 -5.77 -5.07
CA LEU A 54 -7.79 -6.29 -5.83
C LEU A 54 -8.41 -5.23 -6.76
N TYR A 55 -8.35 -3.95 -6.38
CA TYR A 55 -8.92 -2.83 -7.17
C TYR A 55 -7.87 -2.10 -8.01
N THR A 56 -6.62 -2.52 -7.93
CA THR A 56 -5.54 -1.98 -8.75
C THR A 56 -5.47 -2.79 -10.06
N THR A 57 -5.30 -2.10 -11.18
CA THR A 57 -5.15 -2.72 -12.50
C THR A 57 -3.89 -3.59 -12.57
N ILE A 58 -3.91 -4.67 -13.35
CA ILE A 58 -2.80 -5.65 -13.44
C ILE A 58 -1.44 -5.02 -13.80
N ASN A 59 -1.44 -3.92 -14.55
CA ASN A 59 -0.22 -3.22 -14.96
C ASN A 59 0.27 -2.18 -13.93
N SER A 60 -0.35 -2.11 -12.76
CA SER A 60 -0.01 -1.17 -11.70
C SER A 60 0.24 -1.89 -10.39
N PHE A 61 1.07 -1.29 -9.54
CA PHE A 61 1.28 -1.78 -8.18
C PHE A 61 0.55 -0.90 -7.17
N VAL A 62 0.27 -1.45 -5.99
CA VAL A 62 -0.13 -0.68 -4.81
C VAL A 62 0.86 -0.92 -3.69
N CYS A 63 1.20 0.14 -2.95
CA CYS A 63 2.01 0.06 -1.74
C CYS A 63 1.27 0.75 -0.60
N LEU A 64 1.12 0.07 0.53
CA LEU A 64 0.49 0.64 1.72
C LEU A 64 1.56 1.02 2.75
N SER A 65 1.55 2.27 3.18
CA SER A 65 2.34 2.77 4.30
C SER A 65 1.43 3.21 5.44
N VAL A 66 1.83 2.88 6.66
CA VAL A 66 1.10 3.21 7.89
C VAL A 66 1.91 4.23 8.67
N ILE A 67 1.30 5.37 8.98
CA ILE A 67 1.90 6.46 9.76
C ILE A 67 1.12 6.62 11.06
N CYS A 68 1.81 6.84 12.17
CA CYS A 68 1.24 7.19 13.46
C CYS A 68 2.09 8.31 14.06
N GLU A 69 1.45 9.39 14.52
CA GLU A 69 2.17 10.51 15.16
C GLU A 69 3.34 11.04 14.30
N ASN A 70 3.13 11.15 12.98
CA ASN A 70 4.12 11.53 11.97
C ASN A 70 5.30 10.56 11.77
N GLU A 71 5.30 9.40 12.40
CA GLU A 71 6.29 8.35 12.21
C GLU A 71 5.75 7.19 11.37
N LYS A 72 6.58 6.67 10.47
CA LYS A 72 6.24 5.53 9.62
C LYS A 72 6.42 4.24 10.41
N LEU A 73 5.30 3.60 10.75
CA LEU A 73 5.26 2.36 11.52
C LEU A 73 5.50 1.13 10.64
N ILE A 74 4.80 1.04 9.50
CA ILE A 74 4.79 -0.14 8.64
C ILE A 74 4.85 0.30 7.18
N GLU A 75 5.68 -0.36 6.38
CA GLU A 75 5.61 -0.33 4.91
C GLU A 75 5.38 -1.74 4.41
N TRP A 76 4.27 -1.94 3.72
CA TRP A 76 4.02 -3.20 3.04
C TRP A 76 4.75 -3.22 1.69
N PRO A 77 5.30 -4.38 1.29
CA PRO A 77 5.92 -4.52 -0.02
C PRO A 77 4.89 -4.19 -1.12
N PRO A 78 5.34 -3.67 -2.28
CA PRO A 78 4.44 -3.38 -3.38
C PRO A 78 3.74 -4.67 -3.84
N MET A 79 2.41 -4.61 -3.93
CA MET A 79 1.56 -5.70 -4.40
C MET A 79 1.09 -5.40 -5.81
N SER A 80 1.16 -6.40 -6.71
CA SER A 80 0.63 -6.26 -8.07
C SER A 80 -0.89 -6.18 -8.06
N GLY A 81 -1.45 -5.35 -8.93
CA GLY A 81 -2.88 -5.32 -9.17
C GLY A 81 -3.39 -6.64 -9.75
N THR A 82 -4.67 -6.94 -9.51
CA THR A 82 -5.34 -8.15 -9.99
C THR A 82 -6.59 -7.88 -10.81
N GLN A 83 -6.96 -6.60 -10.99
CA GLN A 83 -8.10 -6.22 -11.81
C GLN A 83 -7.73 -6.22 -13.30
N GLU A 84 -8.35 -7.13 -14.06
CA GLU A 84 -8.30 -7.13 -15.52
C GLU A 84 -8.97 -5.86 -16.08
N TYR A 85 -8.40 -5.32 -17.16
CA TYR A 85 -9.00 -4.22 -17.89
C TYR A 85 -10.12 -4.81 -18.76
N ILE A 86 -11.39 -4.57 -18.39
CA ILE A 86 -12.57 -4.93 -19.19
C ILE A 86 -12.93 -3.74 -20.07
#